data_AF-A0A3D6B5J0-F1
#
_entry.id   AF-A0A3D6B5J0-F1
#
_cell.length_a   1.000
_cell.length_b   1.000
_cell.length_c   1.000
_cell.angle_alpha   90.00
_cell.angle_beta   90.00
_cell.angle_gamma   90.00
#
_symmetry.space_group_name_H-M   'P 1'
#
loop_
_entity.id
_entity.type
_entity.pdbx_description
1 polymer ?
#
loop_
_entity_poly.entity_id
_entity_poly.type
_entity_poly.pdbx_seq_one_letter_code
_entity_poly.pdbx_strand_id
1 'polypeptide(L)'
;HFPEWSTPNYKNFGYADHCDQMLIGAYAAPGDVYGDKEWTMEGFCKLAKEKIGDSCPIVCGGPDVGNWDSKNQYSQEEENQAIVNSVKACYDACDGYFLFDMIHLKVADQWKYVKEGIDKALEK
;
A
#
# COMPACT_ATOMS: atom_id res chain seq x y z
N HIS A 1 23.29 1.27 12.59
CA HIS A 1 24.33 0.77 11.68
C HIS A 1 23.74 0.84 10.27
N PHE A 2 24.39 1.53 9.34
CA PHE A 2 23.92 1.58 7.95
C PHE A 2 24.44 0.36 7.17
N PRO A 3 23.73 -0.13 6.14
CA PRO A 3 24.24 -1.20 5.28
C PRO A 3 25.59 -0.85 4.65
N GLU A 4 26.46 -1.83 4.41
CA GLU A 4 27.80 -1.63 3.82
C GLU A 4 27.77 -0.88 2.48
N TRP A 5 26.69 -1.00 1.71
CA TRP A 5 26.53 -0.34 0.42
C TRP A 5 26.24 1.16 0.51
N SER A 6 25.93 1.69 1.71
CA SER A 6 25.50 3.08 1.90
C SER A 6 26.53 3.91 2.66
N THR A 7 26.68 5.17 2.27
CA THR A 7 27.51 6.15 3.00
C THR A 7 26.69 6.86 4.07
N PRO A 8 27.31 7.50 5.09
CA PRO A 8 26.58 8.34 6.05
C PRO A 8 25.74 9.46 5.43
N ASN A 9 26.05 9.84 4.18
CA ASN A 9 25.35 10.88 3.45
C ASN A 9 24.16 10.36 2.63
N TYR A 10 23.98 9.04 2.46
CA TYR A 10 22.91 8.47 1.63
C TYR A 10 21.52 8.99 2.02
N LYS A 11 21.27 9.16 3.32
CA LYS A 11 20.03 9.73 3.88
C LYS A 11 19.68 11.14 3.39
N ASN A 12 20.65 11.87 2.82
CA ASN A 12 20.46 13.23 2.31
C ASN A 12 20.05 13.26 0.83
N PHE A 13 19.96 12.10 0.18
CA PHE A 13 19.61 12.00 -1.23
C PHE A 13 18.32 11.18 -1.40
N GLY A 14 17.56 11.53 -2.44
CA GLY A 14 16.33 10.87 -2.84
C GLY A 14 15.95 11.31 -4.25
N TYR A 15 14.89 10.71 -4.80
CA TYR A 15 14.37 11.05 -6.14
C TYR A 15 12.96 11.66 -6.09
N ALA A 16 12.43 11.91 -4.89
CA ALA A 16 11.03 12.31 -4.72
C ALA A 16 10.71 13.62 -5.46
N ASP A 17 11.62 14.59 -5.43
CA ASP A 17 11.54 15.89 -6.12
C ASP A 17 11.73 15.81 -7.65
N HIS A 18 12.02 14.62 -8.18
CA HIS A 18 12.10 14.34 -9.61
C HIS A 18 10.94 13.48 -10.11
N CYS A 19 10.01 13.09 -9.23
CA CYS A 19 8.85 12.28 -9.58
C CYS A 19 7.58 13.13 -9.52
N ASP A 20 6.72 13.01 -10.55
CA ASP A 20 5.36 13.55 -10.49
C ASP A 20 4.45 12.72 -9.55
N GLN A 21 4.73 11.41 -9.48
CA GLN A 21 3.98 10.44 -8.70
C GLN A 21 4.92 9.38 -8.14
N MET A 22 4.69 8.96 -6.90
CA MET A 22 5.37 7.83 -6.28
C MET A 22 4.35 6.78 -5.85
N LEU A 23 4.61 5.53 -6.24
CA LEU A 23 3.78 4.37 -5.88
C LEU A 23 4.49 3.56 -4.81
N ILE A 24 3.84 3.40 -3.67
CA ILE A 24 4.36 2.73 -2.49
C ILE A 24 3.80 1.31 -2.44
N GLY A 25 4.68 0.33 -2.57
CA GLY A 25 4.33 -1.07 -2.35
C GLY A 25 4.13 -1.34 -0.86
N ALA A 26 2.89 -1.24 -0.40
CA ALA A 26 2.51 -1.48 0.99
C ALA A 26 2.19 -2.98 1.18
N TYR A 27 3.17 -3.83 0.90
CA TYR A 27 3.02 -5.28 0.73
C TYR A 27 3.03 -6.02 2.09
N ALA A 28 2.02 -5.74 2.90
CA ALA A 28 1.74 -6.44 4.16
C ALA A 28 0.73 -7.58 3.96
N ALA A 29 0.56 -8.43 4.96
CA ALA A 29 -0.34 -9.57 4.91
C ALA A 29 -1.83 -9.15 5.03
N PRO A 30 -2.80 -9.99 4.63
CA PRO A 30 -4.23 -9.65 4.73
C PRO A 30 -4.70 -9.21 6.12
N GLY A 31 -4.12 -9.75 7.19
CA GLY A 31 -4.44 -9.37 8.57
C GLY A 31 -3.85 -8.03 9.02
N ASP A 32 -2.93 -7.46 8.24
CA ASP A 32 -2.13 -6.28 8.59
C ASP A 32 -2.54 -5.06 7.73
N VAL A 33 -3.84 -4.85 7.51
CA VAL A 33 -4.34 -3.69 6.77
C VAL A 33 -4.06 -2.39 7.53
N TYR A 34 -4.52 -2.33 8.78
CA TYR A 34 -4.56 -1.10 9.58
C TYR A 34 -3.34 -0.97 10.50
N GLY A 35 -2.86 0.26 10.70
CA GLY A 35 -1.73 0.55 11.56
C GLY A 35 -1.10 1.93 11.34
N ASP A 36 -0.06 2.20 12.11
CA ASP A 36 0.71 3.45 12.10
C ASP A 36 2.21 3.24 11.86
N LYS A 37 2.63 2.00 11.61
CA LYS A 37 4.03 1.58 11.44
C LYS A 37 4.21 0.69 10.21
N GLU A 38 5.47 0.50 9.83
CA GLU A 38 5.86 -0.48 8.83
C GLU A 38 5.27 -1.87 9.15
N TRP A 39 5.06 -2.67 8.10
CA TRP A 39 4.39 -3.97 8.12
C TRP A 39 2.88 -3.92 8.33
N THR A 40 2.28 -2.74 8.14
CA THR A 40 0.84 -2.61 7.88
C THR A 40 0.63 -1.80 6.61
N MET A 41 -0.44 -2.06 5.87
CA MET A 41 -0.68 -1.37 4.59
C MET A 41 -0.87 0.14 4.81
N GLU A 42 -1.71 0.50 5.78
CA GLU A 42 -1.96 1.88 6.20
C GLU A 42 -0.69 2.56 6.75
N GLY A 43 0.05 1.86 7.61
CA GLY A 43 1.25 2.42 8.22
C GLY A 43 2.38 2.67 7.21
N PHE A 44 2.57 1.80 6.22
CA PHE A 44 3.48 2.07 5.10
C PHE A 44 3.08 3.33 4.34
N CYS A 45 1.79 3.50 4.02
CA CYS A 45 1.28 4.68 3.32
C CYS A 45 1.49 5.96 4.12
N LYS A 46 1.15 5.96 5.42
CA LYS A 46 1.35 7.12 6.32
C LYS A 46 2.82 7.51 6.41
N LEU A 47 3.70 6.55 6.69
CA LEU A 47 5.13 6.81 6.84
C LEU A 47 5.75 7.28 5.53
N ALA A 48 5.33 6.74 4.39
CA ALA A 48 5.79 7.21 3.09
C ALA A 48 5.34 8.66 2.83
N LYS A 49 4.06 8.97 3.04
CA LYS A 49 3.55 10.33 2.86
C LYS A 49 4.23 11.34 3.79
N GLU A 50 4.46 10.98 5.05
CA GLU A 50 5.19 11.81 6.01
C GLU A 50 6.62 12.10 5.56
N LYS A 51 7.35 11.06 5.11
CA LYS A 51 8.77 11.17 4.73
C LYS A 51 8.97 11.90 3.40
N ILE A 52 8.08 11.66 2.43
CA ILE A 52 8.14 12.30 1.11
C ILE A 52 7.68 13.75 1.22
N GLY A 53 6.67 14.02 2.06
CA GLY A 53 6.09 15.33 2.26
C GLY A 53 5.61 15.93 0.94
N ASP A 54 6.01 17.17 0.70
CA ASP A 54 5.68 17.92 -0.52
C ASP A 54 6.71 17.72 -1.64
N SER A 55 7.70 16.84 -1.46
CA SER A 55 8.75 16.63 -2.47
C SER A 55 8.19 15.97 -3.74
N CYS A 56 7.20 15.08 -3.59
CA CYS A 56 6.47 14.51 -4.73
C CYS A 56 5.00 14.94 -4.66
N PRO A 57 4.39 15.41 -5.77
CA PRO A 57 3.00 15.88 -5.77
C PRO A 57 1.96 14.82 -5.37
N ILE A 58 2.19 13.55 -5.75
CA ILE A 58 1.24 12.45 -5.52
C ILE A 58 1.99 11.24 -4.97
N VAL A 59 1.59 10.77 -3.80
CA VAL A 59 2.05 9.54 -3.19
C VAL A 59 0.86 8.62 -3.01
N CYS A 60 0.80 7.52 -3.77
CA CYS A 60 -0.24 6.50 -3.62
C CYS A 60 0.36 5.22 -3.08
N GLY A 61 -0.41 4.42 -2.35
CA GLY A 61 0.08 3.14 -1.85
C GLY A 61 -0.98 2.06 -1.80
N GLY A 62 -0.52 0.82 -1.66
CA GLY A 62 -1.40 -0.31 -1.43
C GLY A 62 -0.74 -1.68 -1.68
N PRO A 63 -1.53 -2.76 -1.58
CA PRO A 63 -1.02 -4.12 -1.40
C PRO A 63 -0.63 -4.82 -2.71
N ASP A 64 0.09 -5.94 -2.53
CA ASP A 64 0.31 -6.99 -3.54
C ASP A 64 -0.71 -8.13 -3.34
N VAL A 65 -1.94 -7.89 -3.79
CA VAL A 65 -3.06 -8.83 -3.69
C VAL A 65 -2.76 -10.12 -4.43
N GLY A 66 -2.95 -11.24 -3.73
CA GLY A 66 -2.73 -12.58 -4.25
C GLY A 66 -1.35 -13.17 -3.94
N ASN A 67 -0.35 -12.34 -3.63
CA ASN A 67 0.97 -12.79 -3.15
C ASN A 67 1.19 -12.54 -1.65
N TRP A 68 0.29 -11.78 -1.03
CA TRP A 68 0.35 -11.35 0.37
C TRP A 68 0.09 -12.42 1.44
N ASP A 69 -0.36 -13.63 1.06
CA ASP A 69 -0.57 -14.76 1.98
C ASP A 69 0.29 -15.98 1.61
N SER A 70 1.61 -15.77 1.55
CA SER A 70 2.57 -16.83 1.21
C SER A 70 2.54 -18.06 2.15
N LYS A 71 1.94 -17.93 3.34
CA LYS A 71 1.83 -19.01 4.33
C LYS A 71 0.43 -19.65 4.36
N ASN A 72 -0.49 -19.19 3.51
CA ASN A 72 -1.87 -19.67 3.42
C ASN A 72 -2.56 -19.69 4.79
N GLN A 73 -2.43 -18.58 5.53
CA GLN A 73 -2.93 -18.40 6.89
C GLN A 73 -4.34 -17.79 6.93
N TYR A 74 -4.78 -17.20 5.83
CA TYR A 74 -6.07 -16.52 5.73
C TYR A 74 -7.03 -17.32 4.86
N SER A 75 -8.31 -17.26 5.21
CA SER A 75 -9.37 -17.74 4.35
C SER A 75 -9.58 -16.79 3.18
N GLN A 76 -10.17 -17.30 2.09
CA GLN A 76 -10.54 -16.49 0.94
C GLN A 76 -11.40 -15.28 1.32
N GLU A 77 -12.27 -15.42 2.33
CA GLU A 77 -13.12 -14.33 2.79
C GLU A 77 -12.36 -13.27 3.58
N GLU A 78 -11.39 -13.67 4.41
CA GLU A 78 -10.50 -12.73 5.08
C GLU A 78 -9.66 -11.95 4.05
N GLU A 79 -9.15 -12.61 3.01
CA GLU A 79 -8.48 -11.94 1.91
C GLU A 79 -9.41 -10.97 1.16
N ASN A 80 -10.65 -11.39 0.86
CA ASN A 80 -11.64 -10.53 0.21
C ASN A 80 -11.89 -9.26 1.02
N GLN A 81 -12.09 -9.40 2.32
CA GLN A 81 -12.35 -8.26 3.19
C GLN A 81 -11.09 -7.40 3.38
N ALA A 82 -9.90 -7.99 3.37
CA ALA A 82 -8.65 -7.25 3.34
C ALA A 82 -8.53 -6.39 2.09
N ILE A 83 -8.96 -6.87 0.91
CA ILE A 83 -9.00 -6.07 -0.32
C ILE A 83 -9.87 -4.84 -0.09
N VAL A 84 -11.12 -5.02 0.34
CA VAL A 84 -12.06 -3.91 0.61
C VAL A 84 -11.45 -2.89 1.57
N ASN A 85 -10.91 -3.37 2.70
CA ASN A 85 -10.38 -2.53 3.77
C ASN A 85 -9.13 -1.78 3.33
N SER A 86 -8.25 -2.43 2.56
CA SER A 86 -7.00 -1.84 2.08
C SER A 86 -7.22 -0.63 1.18
N VAL A 87 -8.30 -0.62 0.37
CA VAL A 87 -8.59 0.51 -0.52
C VAL A 87 -8.75 1.79 0.30
N LYS A 88 -9.67 1.81 1.27
CA LYS A 88 -9.91 3.01 2.08
C LYS A 88 -8.73 3.33 2.99
N ALA A 89 -8.17 2.33 3.67
CA ALA A 89 -7.06 2.54 4.60
C ALA A 89 -5.86 3.20 3.93
N CYS A 90 -5.46 2.71 2.75
CA CYS A 90 -4.34 3.29 2.01
C CYS A 90 -4.71 4.61 1.33
N TYR A 91 -5.91 4.71 0.76
CA TYR A 91 -6.40 5.95 0.12
C TYR A 91 -6.43 7.13 1.09
N ASP A 92 -6.90 6.92 2.33
CA ASP A 92 -6.96 7.96 3.35
C ASP A 92 -5.58 8.25 3.97
N ALA A 93 -4.66 7.27 3.96
CA ALA A 93 -3.34 7.39 4.56
C ALA A 93 -2.31 8.15 3.69
N CYS A 94 -2.57 8.28 2.40
CA CYS A 94 -1.74 9.03 1.46
C CYS A 94 -2.61 9.78 0.43
N ASP A 95 -2.13 10.03 -0.79
CA ASP A 95 -2.87 10.80 -1.80
C ASP A 95 -3.75 9.92 -2.69
N GLY A 96 -3.73 8.60 -2.50
CA GLY A 96 -4.55 7.67 -3.26
C GLY A 96 -4.16 6.21 -3.08
N TYR A 97 -4.78 5.36 -3.90
CA TYR A 97 -4.64 3.91 -3.81
C TYR A 97 -3.87 3.34 -5.01
N PHE A 98 -2.95 2.42 -4.74
CA PHE A 98 -2.23 1.62 -5.73
C PHE A 98 -2.48 0.14 -5.48
N LEU A 99 -2.79 -0.63 -6.53
CA LEU A 99 -3.05 -2.07 -6.42
C LEU A 99 -2.11 -2.84 -7.35
N PHE A 100 -1.45 -3.85 -6.80
CA PHE A 100 -0.63 -4.81 -7.51
C PHE A 100 -1.07 -6.24 -7.12
N ASP A 101 -0.99 -7.28 -7.94
CA ASP A 101 -1.18 -7.30 -9.40
C ASP A 101 -2.63 -7.69 -9.72
N MET A 102 -3.26 -6.92 -10.62
CA MET A 102 -4.62 -7.09 -11.11
C MET A 102 -4.92 -8.47 -11.71
N ILE A 103 -3.91 -9.23 -12.15
CA ILE A 103 -4.11 -10.58 -12.68
C ILE A 103 -4.67 -11.54 -11.62
N HIS A 104 -4.24 -11.43 -10.36
CA HIS A 104 -4.72 -12.28 -9.27
C HIS A 104 -6.20 -12.03 -8.99
N LEU A 105 -6.60 -10.77 -8.95
CA LEU A 105 -8.01 -10.38 -8.81
C LEU A 105 -8.89 -10.95 -9.91
N LYS A 106 -8.38 -10.94 -11.16
CA LYS A 106 -9.11 -11.48 -12.31
C LYS A 106 -9.29 -12.99 -12.21
N VAL A 107 -8.23 -13.71 -11.84
CA VAL A 107 -8.27 -15.18 -11.72
C VAL A 107 -9.18 -15.62 -10.58
N ALA A 108 -9.21 -14.87 -9.47
CA ALA A 108 -10.02 -15.17 -8.30
C ALA A 108 -11.44 -14.54 -8.31
N ASP A 109 -11.82 -13.80 -9.37
CA ASP A 109 -13.09 -13.08 -9.48
C ASP A 109 -13.38 -12.10 -8.31
N GLN A 110 -12.34 -11.37 -7.89
CA GLN A 110 -12.35 -10.50 -6.70
C GLN A 110 -12.54 -9.00 -7.01
N TRP A 111 -12.78 -8.62 -8.26
CA TRP A 111 -12.98 -7.22 -8.67
C TRP A 111 -14.10 -6.51 -7.90
N LYS A 112 -15.14 -7.25 -7.51
CA LYS A 112 -16.25 -6.73 -6.71
C LYS A 112 -15.81 -6.18 -5.36
N TYR A 113 -14.77 -6.75 -4.74
CA TYR A 113 -14.25 -6.30 -3.44
C TYR A 113 -13.41 -5.02 -3.58
N VAL A 114 -12.62 -4.90 -4.65
CA VAL A 114 -11.95 -3.63 -4.98
C VAL A 114 -12.98 -2.55 -5.23
N LYS A 115 -14.03 -2.85 -6.00
CA LYS A 115 -15.12 -1.92 -6.26
C LYS A 115 -15.80 -1.47 -4.97
N GLU A 116 -16.14 -2.40 -4.09
CA GLU A 116 -16.73 -2.08 -2.78
C GLU A 116 -15.81 -1.16 -1.96
N GLY A 117 -14.51 -1.44 -1.94
CA GLY A 117 -13.53 -0.58 -1.27
C GLY A 117 -13.46 0.83 -1.88
N ILE A 118 -13.50 0.96 -3.21
CA ILE A 118 -13.54 2.25 -3.90
C ILE A 118 -14.82 3.00 -3.56
N ASP A 119 -15.97 2.34 -3.62
CA ASP A 119 -17.26 2.96 -3.30
C ASP A 119 -17.24 3.52 -1.87
N LYS A 120 -16.74 2.75 -0.89
CA LYS A 120 -16.56 3.20 0.51
C LYS A 120 -15.54 4.33 0.68
N ALA A 121 -14.49 4.39 -0.14
CA ALA A 121 -13.50 5.46 -0.07
C ALA A 121 -14.06 6.78 -0.63
N LEU A 122 -14.98 6.71 -1.59
CA LEU A 122 -15.60 7.89 -2.23
C LEU A 122 -16.88 8.37 -1.51
N GLU A 123 -17.50 7.52 -0.71
CA GLU A 123 -18.54 7.93 0.26
C GLU A 123 -17.90 8.80 1.35
N LYS A 124 -18.16 10.12 1.29
CA LYS A 124 -17.64 11.12 2.21
C LYS A 124 -18.16 10.97 3.64
#